data_AF-A0A3N5XDZ2-F1
#
_entry.id   AF-A0A3N5XDZ2-F1
#
_cell.length_a   1.000
_cell.length_b   1.000
_cell.length_c   1.000
_cell.angle_alpha   90.00
_cell.angle_beta   90.00
_cell.angle_gamma   90.00
#
_symmetry.space_group_name_H-M   'P 1'
#
loop_
_entity.id
_entity.type
_entity.pdbx_description
1 polymer ?
#
loop_
_entity_poly.entity_id
_entity_poly.type
_entity_poly.pdbx_seq_one_letter_code
_entity_poly.pdbx_strand_id
1 'polypeptide(L)'
;MRRALLFPVIVVCGALLGMVQTTEPIDLRLLDWQFGVLRSWHPRPALQEVVVVGIDDATVKALPEPVTLWHRHLARFLQALVIARPAAVAVDIVLPDRSYDTVLPGYDAALLRGIVEARRTYPLVLALTVDPSGATRPIHRPFLVAAGEGATGYALINVADDGVVRHFDERLGEGGARVATLAGQVARRLGVAPGSGIIDFARGDKFSYVPLQQVLAWADARDDAALVRAFGGRPVLLGFVLPYEDRQRLPVPLAAWEEGESGSPGVLLHAQILRGLLADGGLISRVSPFVVAAMGAVAALLWFVTTGAVYFMLISAAFVGLLLAVSTLLLAYGLHLPVVAAAATGLVALGGRNGLEASLKLRERRRLRGVFSGYVSPAVMQQIIAGQLRAELGGERKFVCVLFSDIRGYTTRSEGMSPEAIVGYLNRYFEDVVGLIHGHGGTVTCFMGDGIMAVFGAPNALDNPCAAAFAAARDMLARVAQFNAQAAADAQPVEIGV
;
A
#
# COMPACT_ATOMS: atom_id res chain seq x y z
N MET A 1 11.56 -26.28 25.79
CA MET A 1 11.63 -24.84 25.41
C MET A 1 12.55 -24.51 24.23
N ARG A 2 13.58 -25.30 23.86
CA ARG A 2 14.53 -24.94 22.78
C ARG A 2 14.11 -25.25 21.32
N ARG A 3 13.09 -26.08 21.07
CA ARG A 3 12.69 -26.48 19.70
C ARG A 3 11.62 -25.58 19.03
N ALA A 4 11.02 -24.64 19.76
CA ALA A 4 10.00 -23.73 19.23
C ALA A 4 10.58 -22.44 18.57
N LEU A 5 11.91 -22.27 18.59
CA LEU A 5 12.59 -21.04 18.16
C LEU A 5 13.19 -21.09 16.74
N LEU A 6 13.36 -22.28 16.16
CA LEU A 6 14.06 -22.44 14.86
C LEU A 6 13.12 -22.53 13.65
N PHE A 7 11.88 -22.95 13.84
CA PHE A 7 10.90 -23.11 12.75
C PHE A 7 10.42 -21.78 12.12
N PRO A 8 10.32 -20.64 12.83
CA PRO A 8 9.92 -19.38 12.19
C PRO A 8 11.00 -18.82 11.25
N VAL A 9 12.28 -19.07 11.51
CA VAL A 9 13.37 -18.34 10.84
C VAL A 9 13.64 -18.86 9.42
N ILE A 10 13.56 -20.18 9.18
CA ILE A 10 13.87 -20.78 7.88
C ILE A 10 12.69 -20.72 6.90
N VAL A 11 11.45 -20.80 7.41
CA VAL A 11 10.23 -20.62 6.60
C VAL A 11 10.05 -19.15 6.18
N VAL A 12 10.54 -18.20 6.98
CA VAL A 12 10.46 -16.76 6.69
C VAL A 12 11.33 -16.35 5.50
N CYS A 13 12.55 -16.86 5.32
CA CYS A 13 13.40 -16.43 4.19
C CYS A 13 12.83 -16.81 2.80
N GLY A 14 12.24 -17.99 2.66
CA GLY A 14 11.59 -18.41 1.40
C GLY A 14 10.25 -17.71 1.15
N ALA A 15 9.47 -17.48 2.23
CA ALA A 15 8.22 -16.72 2.15
C ALA A 15 8.44 -15.22 1.86
N LEU A 16 9.55 -14.65 2.30
CA LEU A 16 9.89 -13.23 2.10
C LEU A 16 10.10 -12.88 0.63
N LEU A 17 10.76 -13.74 -0.16
CA LEU A 17 10.92 -13.51 -1.61
C LEU A 17 9.58 -13.60 -2.36
N GLY A 18 8.72 -14.56 -1.98
CA GLY A 18 7.36 -14.65 -2.52
C GLY A 18 6.48 -13.46 -2.14
N MET A 19 6.70 -12.88 -0.96
CA MET A 19 6.02 -11.64 -0.53
C MET A 19 6.41 -10.40 -1.34
N VAL A 20 7.64 -10.34 -1.87
CA VAL A 20 8.05 -9.19 -2.70
C VAL A 20 7.19 -9.12 -3.97
N GLN A 21 6.94 -10.24 -4.63
CA GLN A 21 6.11 -10.27 -5.84
C GLN A 21 4.64 -9.95 -5.54
N THR A 22 4.09 -10.41 -4.42
CA THR A 22 2.68 -10.16 -4.08
C THR A 22 2.43 -8.72 -3.61
N THR A 23 3.45 -8.01 -3.13
CA THR A 23 3.35 -6.64 -2.64
C THR A 23 3.73 -5.58 -3.67
N GLU A 24 4.34 -5.97 -4.79
CA GLU A 24 4.79 -5.07 -5.86
C GLU A 24 3.69 -4.09 -6.33
N PRO A 25 2.42 -4.48 -6.56
CA PRO A 25 1.39 -3.53 -6.98
C PRO A 25 1.14 -2.40 -5.97
N ILE A 26 1.31 -2.68 -4.68
CA ILE A 26 1.13 -1.69 -3.60
C ILE A 26 2.36 -0.79 -3.51
N ASP A 27 3.57 -1.36 -3.65
CA ASP A 27 4.82 -0.59 -3.72
C ASP A 27 4.82 0.36 -4.92
N LEU A 28 4.29 -0.05 -6.09
CA LEU A 28 4.18 0.81 -7.27
C LEU A 28 3.21 1.98 -7.06
N ARG A 29 2.06 1.75 -6.40
CA ARG A 29 1.15 2.85 -6.03
C ARG A 29 1.76 3.78 -4.99
N LEU A 30 2.53 3.22 -4.06
CA LEU A 30 3.28 4.01 -3.09
C LEU A 30 4.32 4.88 -3.79
N LEU A 31 5.04 4.33 -4.77
CA LEU A 31 6.00 5.06 -5.60
C LEU A 31 5.34 6.24 -6.32
N ASP A 32 4.15 6.05 -6.89
CA ASP A 32 3.41 7.13 -7.56
C ASP A 32 3.07 8.26 -6.60
N TRP A 33 2.56 7.90 -5.42
CA TRP A 33 2.28 8.86 -4.37
C TRP A 33 3.55 9.60 -3.91
N GLN A 34 4.67 8.89 -3.76
CA GLN A 34 5.96 9.48 -3.40
C GLN A 34 6.44 10.49 -4.44
N PHE A 35 6.26 10.23 -5.74
CA PHE A 35 6.57 11.22 -6.78
C PHE A 35 5.72 12.48 -6.64
N GLY A 36 4.43 12.35 -6.30
CA GLY A 36 3.56 13.49 -6.03
C GLY A 36 4.04 14.34 -4.85
N VAL A 37 4.47 13.70 -3.76
CA VAL A 37 5.05 14.37 -2.58
C VAL A 37 6.37 15.05 -2.91
N LEU A 38 7.29 14.34 -3.57
CA LEU A 38 8.60 14.91 -3.93
C LEU A 38 8.46 16.11 -4.87
N ARG A 39 7.55 16.04 -5.84
CA ARG A 39 7.31 17.15 -6.79
C ARG A 39 6.74 18.39 -6.10
N SER A 40 5.94 18.23 -5.04
CA SER A 40 5.32 19.35 -4.34
C SER A 40 6.21 19.95 -3.26
N TRP A 41 7.04 19.16 -2.57
CA TRP A 41 7.81 19.61 -1.39
C TRP A 41 9.31 19.75 -1.67
N HIS A 42 9.84 19.05 -2.67
CA HIS A 42 11.27 19.05 -3.00
C HIS A 42 11.50 18.89 -4.53
N PRO A 43 11.03 19.83 -5.36
CA PRO A 43 11.19 19.73 -6.80
C PRO A 43 12.68 19.73 -7.16
N ARG A 44 13.12 18.73 -7.93
CA ARG A 44 14.52 18.67 -8.37
C ARG A 44 14.70 19.53 -9.61
N PRO A 45 15.71 20.42 -9.67
CA PRO A 45 15.97 21.21 -10.86
C PRO A 45 16.39 20.30 -12.03
N ALA A 46 15.99 20.67 -13.24
CA ALA A 46 16.51 20.06 -14.47
C ALA A 46 17.78 20.83 -14.91
N LEU A 47 18.91 20.12 -15.03
CA LEU A 47 20.20 20.72 -15.44
C LEU A 47 20.17 21.21 -16.89
N GLN A 48 19.48 20.48 -17.76
CA GLN A 48 19.17 20.90 -19.13
C GLN A 48 17.66 20.92 -19.33
N GLU A 49 17.16 22.07 -19.77
CA GLU A 49 15.76 22.24 -20.12
C GLU A 49 15.51 21.64 -21.51
N VAL A 50 14.76 20.54 -21.54
CA VAL A 50 14.26 19.93 -22.77
C VAL A 50 13.03 20.70 -23.23
N VAL A 51 13.06 21.24 -24.45
CA VAL A 51 11.99 22.05 -25.03
C VAL A 51 11.08 21.17 -25.87
N VAL A 52 9.77 21.33 -25.70
CA VAL A 52 8.78 20.61 -26.49
C VAL A 52 8.15 21.57 -27.49
N VAL A 53 8.09 21.16 -28.75
CA VAL A 53 7.30 21.79 -29.80
C VAL A 53 6.05 20.94 -29.99
N GLY A 54 4.91 21.50 -29.63
CA GLY A 54 3.64 20.77 -29.60
C GLY A 54 2.85 20.98 -30.88
N ILE A 55 2.33 19.89 -31.44
CA ILE A 55 1.24 19.93 -32.41
C ILE A 55 -0.07 19.88 -31.63
N ASP A 56 -0.70 21.04 -31.52
CA ASP A 56 -1.95 21.27 -30.80
C ASP A 56 -3.14 21.47 -31.75
N ASP A 57 -4.35 21.64 -31.19
CA ASP A 57 -5.57 21.87 -31.99
C ASP A 57 -5.45 23.09 -32.89
N ALA A 58 -4.74 24.13 -32.45
CA ALA A 58 -4.53 25.34 -33.22
C ALA A 58 -3.56 25.09 -34.39
N THR A 59 -2.56 24.22 -34.24
CA THR A 59 -1.67 23.76 -35.31
C THR A 59 -2.47 23.03 -36.38
N VAL A 60 -3.28 22.04 -35.98
CA VAL A 60 -4.06 21.21 -36.91
C VAL A 60 -5.09 22.06 -37.66
N LYS A 61 -5.67 23.08 -37.00
CA LYS A 61 -6.57 24.04 -37.68
C LYS A 61 -5.84 24.97 -38.65
N ALA A 62 -4.61 25.39 -38.31
CA ALA A 62 -3.81 26.28 -39.14
C ALA A 62 -3.20 25.57 -40.35
N LEU A 63 -2.94 24.26 -40.25
CA LEU A 63 -2.37 23.40 -41.28
C LEU A 63 -3.42 22.34 -41.69
N PRO A 64 -4.37 22.70 -42.58
CA PRO A 64 -5.55 21.88 -42.86
C PRO A 64 -5.25 20.58 -43.62
N GLU A 65 -4.06 20.45 -44.22
CA GLU A 65 -3.64 19.22 -44.87
C GLU A 65 -3.50 18.07 -43.85
N PRO A 66 -3.74 16.81 -44.25
CA PRO A 66 -3.37 15.67 -43.43
C PRO A 66 -1.88 15.69 -43.05
N VAL A 67 -1.55 15.22 -41.84
CA VAL A 67 -0.17 15.19 -41.32
C VAL A 67 0.80 14.47 -42.27
N THR A 68 0.33 13.44 -42.98
CA THR A 68 1.12 12.72 -44.00
C THR A 68 1.57 13.61 -45.15
N LEU A 69 0.93 14.76 -45.38
CA LEU A 69 1.30 15.75 -46.40
C LEU A 69 2.09 16.95 -45.81
N TRP A 70 2.43 16.97 -44.52
CA TRP A 70 3.11 18.10 -43.88
C TRP A 70 4.61 18.26 -44.23
N HIS A 71 5.09 17.61 -45.29
CA HIS A 71 6.48 17.63 -45.74
C HIS A 71 7.09 19.04 -45.80
N ARG A 72 6.37 20.01 -46.39
CA ARG A 72 6.85 21.40 -46.50
C ARG A 72 6.90 22.11 -45.15
N HIS A 73 5.94 21.87 -44.26
CA HIS A 73 5.90 22.46 -42.92
C HIS A 73 7.01 21.87 -42.04
N LEU A 74 7.20 20.56 -42.08
CA LEU A 74 8.31 19.89 -41.38
C LEU A 74 9.67 20.33 -41.91
N ALA A 75 9.82 20.50 -43.23
CA ALA A 75 11.04 21.07 -43.82
C ALA A 75 11.34 22.46 -43.26
N ARG A 76 10.33 23.36 -43.28
CA ARG A 76 10.45 24.72 -42.75
C ARG A 76 10.76 24.74 -41.26
N PHE A 77 10.14 23.87 -40.47
CA PHE A 77 10.45 23.71 -39.05
C PHE A 77 11.92 23.31 -38.83
N LEU A 78 12.40 22.28 -39.52
CA LEU A 78 13.79 21.84 -39.44
C LEU A 78 14.76 22.97 -39.85
N GLN A 79 14.43 23.71 -40.91
CA GLN A 79 15.23 24.85 -41.36
C GLN A 79 15.22 26.02 -40.36
N ALA A 80 14.10 26.31 -39.71
CA ALA A 80 14.03 27.33 -38.68
C ALA A 80 14.97 27.02 -37.50
N LEU A 81 15.09 25.74 -37.13
CA LEU A 81 15.99 25.32 -36.05
C LEU A 81 17.48 25.37 -36.43
N VAL A 82 17.83 25.42 -37.72
CA VAL A 82 19.22 25.64 -38.16
C VAL A 82 19.76 26.97 -37.64
N ILE A 83 18.90 27.99 -37.60
CA ILE A 83 19.23 29.33 -37.07
C ILE A 83 19.44 29.27 -35.56
N ALA A 84 18.56 28.57 -34.85
CA ALA A 84 18.60 28.48 -33.39
C ALA A 84 19.77 27.66 -32.85
N ARG A 85 20.28 26.67 -33.60
CA ARG A 85 21.32 25.72 -33.19
C ARG A 85 20.99 25.01 -31.85
N PRO A 86 19.93 24.18 -31.84
CA PRO A 86 19.61 23.34 -30.68
C PRO A 86 20.70 22.29 -30.43
N ALA A 87 20.77 21.76 -29.21
CA ALA A 87 21.73 20.72 -28.86
C ALA A 87 21.43 19.39 -29.58
N ALA A 88 20.14 19.08 -29.77
CA ALA A 88 19.65 17.97 -30.57
C ALA A 88 18.17 18.21 -30.91
N VAL A 89 17.68 17.58 -31.97
CA VAL A 89 16.25 17.60 -32.35
C VAL A 89 15.74 16.19 -32.53
N ALA A 90 14.65 15.85 -31.85
CA ALA A 90 13.89 14.63 -32.06
C ALA A 90 12.53 14.95 -32.68
N VAL A 91 12.17 14.21 -33.73
CA VAL A 91 10.85 14.29 -34.37
C VAL A 91 10.07 13.05 -33.99
N ASP A 92 9.16 13.21 -33.03
CA ASP A 92 8.24 12.19 -32.50
C ASP A 92 6.96 12.12 -33.35
N ILE A 93 7.17 12.03 -34.65
CA ILE A 93 6.12 11.85 -35.67
C ILE A 93 6.70 10.88 -36.69
N VAL A 94 5.93 9.86 -37.02
CA VAL A 94 6.36 8.86 -38.01
C VAL A 94 6.21 9.46 -39.40
N LEU A 95 7.34 9.62 -40.10
CA LEU A 95 7.33 10.08 -41.49
C LEU A 95 6.67 9.03 -42.41
N PRO A 96 6.12 9.45 -43.57
CA PRO A 96 5.38 8.53 -44.43
C PRO A 96 6.23 7.38 -44.99
N ASP A 97 5.57 6.25 -45.28
CA ASP A 97 6.18 5.01 -45.78
C ASP A 97 6.54 5.06 -47.27
N ARG A 98 5.94 5.99 -48.01
CA ARG A 98 6.03 6.13 -49.46
C ARG A 98 6.21 7.58 -49.89
N SER A 99 6.55 7.75 -51.15
CA SER A 99 6.63 9.05 -51.81
C SER A 99 5.23 9.63 -52.03
N TYR A 100 5.07 10.93 -51.78
CA TYR A 100 3.85 11.69 -52.11
C TYR A 100 4.06 12.67 -53.25
N ASP A 101 5.21 12.60 -53.94
CA ASP A 101 5.56 13.49 -55.04
C ASP A 101 4.60 13.37 -56.23
N THR A 102 3.97 12.19 -56.40
CA THR A 102 2.93 11.96 -57.42
C THR A 102 1.61 12.67 -57.09
N VAL A 103 1.34 12.95 -55.82
CA VAL A 103 0.15 13.66 -55.35
C VAL A 103 0.39 15.16 -55.39
N LEU A 104 1.53 15.61 -54.84
CA LEU A 104 1.94 17.00 -54.82
C LEU A 104 3.44 17.12 -55.17
N PRO A 105 3.76 17.51 -56.41
CA PRO A 105 5.15 17.60 -56.86
C PRO A 105 6.02 18.52 -55.99
N GLY A 106 7.22 18.05 -55.67
CA GLY A 106 8.24 18.73 -54.88
C GLY A 106 8.06 18.64 -53.36
N TYR A 107 7.07 17.89 -52.85
CA TYR A 107 6.85 17.74 -51.40
C TYR A 107 7.98 16.95 -50.74
N ASP A 108 8.30 15.77 -51.28
CA ASP A 108 9.38 14.93 -50.76
C ASP A 108 10.73 15.65 -50.84
N ALA A 109 10.96 16.36 -51.95
CA ALA A 109 12.16 17.17 -52.15
C ALA A 109 12.30 18.30 -51.12
N ALA A 110 11.20 18.91 -50.68
CA ALA A 110 11.22 19.92 -49.62
C ALA A 110 11.67 19.32 -48.29
N LEU A 111 11.07 18.19 -47.87
CA LEU A 111 11.43 17.52 -46.62
C LEU A 111 12.87 16.99 -46.65
N LEU A 112 13.29 16.39 -47.77
CA LEU A 112 14.67 15.92 -47.96
C LEU A 112 15.69 17.05 -47.75
N ARG A 113 15.44 18.24 -48.33
CA ARG A 113 16.32 19.41 -48.13
C ARG A 113 16.38 19.82 -46.66
N GLY A 114 15.22 19.91 -46.00
CA GLY A 114 15.14 20.25 -44.57
C GLY A 114 15.91 19.26 -43.70
N ILE A 115 15.77 17.95 -43.95
CA ILE A 115 16.50 16.89 -43.21
C ILE A 115 18.01 17.02 -43.43
N VAL A 116 18.46 17.21 -44.68
CA VAL A 116 19.90 17.31 -45.00
C VAL A 116 20.52 18.55 -44.37
N GLU A 117 19.84 19.69 -44.41
CA GLU A 117 20.30 20.95 -43.80
C GLU A 117 20.35 20.85 -42.27
N ALA A 118 19.31 20.27 -41.67
CA ALA A 118 19.25 19.99 -40.24
C ALA A 118 20.42 19.10 -39.79
N ARG A 119 20.61 17.95 -40.44
CA ARG A 119 21.66 16.97 -40.10
C ARG A 119 23.07 17.58 -40.13
N ARG A 120 23.32 18.54 -41.02
CA ARG A 120 24.62 19.23 -41.11
C ARG A 120 24.87 20.20 -39.96
N THR A 121 23.82 20.63 -39.28
CA THR A 121 23.89 21.70 -38.28
C THR A 121 23.76 21.16 -36.85
N TYR A 122 22.85 20.21 -36.62
CA TYR A 122 22.58 19.65 -35.30
C TYR A 122 22.25 18.15 -35.39
N PRO A 123 22.41 17.39 -34.29
CA PRO A 123 21.99 16.00 -34.25
C PRO A 123 20.47 15.85 -34.40
N LEU A 124 20.04 15.23 -35.50
CA LEU A 124 18.63 14.91 -35.78
C LEU A 124 18.35 13.43 -35.47
N VAL A 125 17.22 13.17 -34.84
CA VAL A 125 16.66 11.83 -34.60
C VAL A 125 15.20 11.78 -35.07
N LEU A 126 14.87 10.81 -35.91
CA LEU A 126 13.51 10.57 -36.41
C LEU A 126 12.89 9.36 -35.71
N ALA A 127 11.63 9.48 -35.29
CA ALA A 127 10.91 8.39 -34.65
C ALA A 127 10.59 7.26 -35.64
N LEU A 128 10.82 6.03 -35.18
CA LEU A 128 10.28 4.80 -35.77
C LEU A 128 9.18 4.26 -34.87
N THR A 129 8.25 3.51 -35.45
CA THR A 129 7.25 2.77 -34.68
C THR A 129 7.14 1.35 -35.23
N VAL A 130 6.40 0.50 -34.51
CA VAL A 130 6.08 -0.85 -34.92
C VAL A 130 4.59 -0.96 -35.21
N ASP A 131 4.22 -1.90 -36.07
CA ASP A 131 2.84 -2.29 -36.26
C ASP A 131 2.37 -3.25 -35.15
N PRO A 132 1.08 -3.64 -35.10
CA PRO A 132 0.58 -4.57 -34.09
C PRO A 132 1.23 -5.97 -34.11
N SER A 133 1.93 -6.34 -35.19
CA SER A 133 2.69 -7.59 -35.28
C SER A 133 4.11 -7.47 -34.72
N GLY A 134 4.52 -6.27 -34.31
CA GLY A 134 5.87 -5.97 -33.84
C GLY A 134 6.86 -5.65 -34.97
N ALA A 135 6.43 -5.67 -36.23
CA ALA A 135 7.28 -5.32 -37.36
C ALA A 135 7.45 -3.80 -37.46
N THR A 136 8.64 -3.34 -37.79
CA THR A 136 8.95 -1.92 -37.98
C THR A 136 8.09 -1.33 -39.09
N ARG A 137 7.37 -0.24 -38.81
CA ARG A 137 6.69 0.51 -39.86
C ARG A 137 7.74 1.19 -40.75
N PRO A 138 7.73 0.94 -42.06
CA PRO A 138 8.73 1.50 -42.94
C PRO A 138 8.55 3.02 -43.07
N ILE A 139 9.66 3.74 -43.12
CA ILE A 139 9.72 5.13 -43.58
C ILE A 139 10.26 5.13 -45.01
N HIS A 140 9.76 6.03 -45.85
CA HIS A 140 10.25 6.22 -47.20
C HIS A 140 11.78 6.37 -47.21
N ARG A 141 12.45 5.40 -47.85
CA ARG A 141 13.90 5.17 -47.74
C ARG A 141 14.77 6.41 -47.99
N PRO A 142 14.47 7.29 -48.96
CA PRO A 142 15.20 8.55 -49.14
C PRO A 142 15.28 9.43 -47.88
N PHE A 143 14.22 9.51 -47.06
CA PHE A 143 14.25 10.28 -45.82
C PHE A 143 15.22 9.68 -44.80
N LEU A 144 15.27 8.35 -44.69
CA LEU A 144 16.21 7.64 -43.82
C LEU A 144 17.67 7.87 -44.25
N VAL A 145 17.94 7.77 -45.55
CA VAL A 145 19.27 8.04 -46.12
C VAL A 145 19.68 9.50 -45.91
N ALA A 146 18.74 10.44 -46.06
CA ALA A 146 18.96 11.85 -45.80
C ALA A 146 19.25 12.13 -44.32
N ALA A 147 18.57 11.46 -43.39
CA ALA A 147 18.81 11.61 -41.96
C ALA A 147 20.16 11.03 -41.52
N GLY A 148 20.63 9.98 -42.20
CA GLY A 148 21.93 9.35 -41.96
C GLY A 148 21.88 8.21 -40.94
N GLU A 149 23.00 7.52 -40.77
CA GLU A 149 23.10 6.35 -39.90
C GLU A 149 22.92 6.73 -38.42
N GLY A 150 22.19 5.89 -37.68
CA GLY A 150 21.86 6.13 -36.28
C GLY A 150 21.05 7.41 -36.04
N ALA A 151 20.37 7.96 -37.06
CA ALA A 151 19.49 9.11 -36.94
C ALA A 151 18.03 8.70 -36.68
N THR A 152 17.81 7.46 -36.25
CA THR A 152 16.49 6.92 -35.95
C THR A 152 16.45 6.30 -34.56
N GLY A 153 15.30 6.38 -33.92
CA GLY A 153 15.04 5.70 -32.65
C GLY A 153 13.56 5.33 -32.56
N TYR A 154 13.26 4.17 -31.99
CA TYR A 154 11.89 3.72 -31.83
C TYR A 154 11.18 4.50 -30.72
N ALA A 155 10.00 5.04 -31.02
CA ALA A 155 9.08 5.60 -30.03
C ALA A 155 8.34 4.48 -29.27
N LEU A 156 9.11 3.54 -28.71
CA LEU A 156 8.62 2.45 -27.89
C LEU A 156 8.80 2.79 -26.42
N ILE A 157 7.87 2.31 -25.61
CA ILE A 157 7.77 2.61 -24.17
C ILE A 157 7.52 1.33 -23.38
N ASN A 158 8.04 1.27 -22.16
CA ASN A 158 7.81 0.15 -21.24
C ASN A 158 6.54 0.42 -20.44
N VAL A 159 5.42 -0.15 -20.89
CA VAL A 159 4.14 -0.07 -20.16
C VAL A 159 4.10 -1.20 -19.14
N ALA A 160 3.90 -0.87 -17.86
CA ALA A 160 3.73 -1.88 -16.80
C ALA A 160 2.35 -2.56 -16.90
N ASP A 161 2.14 -3.66 -16.17
CA ASP A 161 0.89 -4.42 -16.19
C ASP A 161 -0.34 -3.60 -15.75
N ASP A 162 -0.15 -2.60 -14.89
CA ASP A 162 -1.20 -1.66 -14.48
C ASP A 162 -1.45 -0.54 -15.50
N GLY A 163 -0.69 -0.55 -16.60
CA GLY A 163 -0.76 0.40 -17.69
C GLY A 163 -0.17 1.78 -17.39
N VAL A 164 0.63 1.91 -16.32
CA VAL A 164 1.35 3.15 -15.97
C VAL A 164 2.82 3.02 -16.34
N VAL A 165 3.36 4.02 -17.04
CA VAL A 165 4.77 4.01 -17.46
C VAL A 165 5.65 4.58 -16.36
N ARG A 166 6.54 3.74 -15.82
CA ARG A 166 7.49 4.14 -14.76
C ARG A 166 8.95 3.88 -15.11
N HIS A 167 9.19 3.06 -16.13
CA HIS A 167 10.49 2.49 -16.42
C HIS A 167 11.00 2.86 -17.80
N PHE A 168 12.31 3.02 -17.88
CA PHE A 168 13.02 3.07 -19.12
C PHE A 168 14.03 1.93 -19.17
N ASP A 169 13.90 1.09 -20.19
CA ASP A 169 14.85 0.07 -20.62
C ASP A 169 14.73 -0.03 -22.15
N GLU A 170 15.85 -0.25 -22.82
CA GLU A 170 15.91 -0.45 -24.27
C GLU A 170 15.79 -1.93 -24.66
N ARG A 171 15.70 -2.86 -23.70
CA ARG A 171 15.45 -4.29 -23.93
C ARG A 171 13.99 -4.58 -24.30
N LEU A 172 13.55 -3.97 -25.40
CA LEU A 172 12.18 -3.99 -25.90
C LEU A 172 11.97 -4.92 -27.09
N GLY A 173 13.05 -5.42 -27.71
CA GLY A 173 12.96 -6.34 -28.83
C GLY A 173 12.61 -7.76 -28.41
N GLU A 174 12.28 -8.62 -29.38
CA GLU A 174 12.04 -10.04 -29.14
C GLU A 174 13.18 -10.68 -28.34
N GLY A 175 12.83 -11.49 -27.33
CA GLY A 175 13.81 -12.12 -26.45
C GLY A 175 14.61 -11.15 -25.57
N GLY A 176 14.16 -9.90 -25.41
CA GLY A 176 14.87 -8.86 -24.65
C GLY A 176 16.04 -8.23 -25.41
N ALA A 177 16.04 -8.32 -26.74
CA ALA A 177 17.02 -7.65 -27.58
C ALA A 177 16.98 -6.13 -27.36
N ARG A 178 18.16 -5.49 -27.39
CA ARG A 178 18.25 -4.04 -27.25
C ARG A 178 17.82 -3.36 -28.53
N VAL A 179 16.91 -2.41 -28.40
CA VAL A 179 16.38 -1.57 -29.47
C VAL A 179 16.66 -0.11 -29.12
N ALA A 180 17.26 0.64 -30.05
CA ALA A 180 17.52 2.05 -29.84
C ALA A 180 16.19 2.82 -29.76
N THR A 181 15.86 3.36 -28.60
CA THR A 181 14.65 4.16 -28.40
C THR A 181 14.87 5.60 -28.84
N LEU A 182 13.79 6.36 -29.12
CA LEU A 182 13.87 7.77 -29.49
C LEU A 182 14.66 8.59 -28.47
N ALA A 183 14.24 8.53 -27.19
CA ALA A 183 14.91 9.25 -26.10
C ALA A 183 16.36 8.77 -25.88
N GLY A 184 16.59 7.45 -25.94
CA GLY A 184 17.94 6.87 -25.81
C GLY A 184 18.87 7.30 -26.94
N GLN A 185 18.36 7.42 -28.17
CA GLN A 185 19.15 7.85 -29.31
C GLN A 185 19.49 9.35 -29.24
N VAL A 186 18.57 10.19 -28.78
CA VAL A 186 18.87 11.60 -28.51
C VAL A 186 19.95 11.71 -27.43
N ALA A 187 19.85 10.94 -26.34
CA ALA A 187 20.88 10.92 -25.30
C ALA A 187 22.26 10.52 -25.86
N ARG A 188 22.34 9.47 -26.70
CA ARG A 188 23.59 9.07 -27.38
C ARG A 188 24.18 10.19 -28.23
N ARG A 189 23.33 10.91 -28.97
CA ARG A 189 23.75 12.05 -29.81
C ARG A 189 24.26 13.23 -28.98
N LEU A 190 23.83 13.34 -27.73
CA LEU A 190 24.33 14.30 -26.75
C LEU A 190 25.53 13.77 -25.94
N GLY A 191 26.07 12.60 -26.29
CA GLY A 191 27.26 12.01 -25.65
C GLY A 191 26.96 11.18 -24.39
N VAL A 192 25.70 10.88 -24.10
CA VAL A 192 25.28 10.12 -22.93
C VAL A 192 24.82 8.71 -23.34
N ALA A 193 25.42 7.68 -22.74
CA ALA A 193 24.97 6.30 -22.95
C ALA A 193 23.67 6.05 -22.15
N PRO A 194 22.57 5.60 -22.79
CA PRO A 194 21.32 5.36 -22.08
C PRO A 194 21.45 4.18 -21.11
N GLY A 195 21.20 4.44 -19.82
CA GLY A 195 21.04 3.41 -18.79
C GLY A 195 19.60 2.90 -18.71
N SER A 196 19.34 1.93 -17.84
CA SER A 196 17.98 1.49 -17.50
C SER A 196 17.65 1.82 -16.03
N GLY A 197 16.37 2.07 -15.75
CA GLY A 197 15.93 2.45 -14.40
C GLY A 197 14.50 2.97 -14.35
N ILE A 198 14.14 3.52 -13.19
CA ILE A 198 12.90 4.24 -12.97
C ILE A 198 13.08 5.68 -13.49
N ILE A 199 12.08 6.18 -14.20
CA ILE A 199 12.03 7.56 -14.68
C ILE A 199 11.79 8.47 -13.49
N ASP A 200 12.62 9.50 -13.33
CA ASP A 200 12.51 10.46 -12.22
C ASP A 200 11.42 11.50 -12.52
N PHE A 201 10.18 11.26 -12.11
CA PHE A 201 9.07 12.20 -12.34
C PHE A 201 9.02 13.40 -11.38
N ALA A 202 9.88 13.43 -10.35
CA ALA A 202 10.03 14.58 -9.45
C ALA A 202 10.98 15.65 -10.02
N ARG A 203 11.61 15.38 -11.18
CA ARG A 203 12.59 16.25 -11.81
C ARG A 203 11.98 17.22 -12.80
N GLY A 204 12.35 18.48 -12.64
CA GLY A 204 11.93 19.60 -13.45
C GLY A 204 10.48 19.99 -13.22
N ASP A 205 10.18 21.24 -13.57
CA ASP A 205 8.82 21.76 -13.56
C ASP A 205 7.94 21.05 -14.60
N LYS A 206 6.63 21.31 -14.53
CA LYS A 206 5.70 20.83 -15.55
C LYS A 206 6.13 21.42 -16.90
N PHE A 207 6.00 20.66 -17.97
CA PHE A 207 6.34 21.13 -19.30
C PHE A 207 5.34 22.17 -19.77
N SER A 208 5.86 23.22 -20.39
CA SER A 208 5.16 24.02 -21.38
C SER A 208 5.70 23.65 -22.77
N TYR A 209 4.94 23.94 -23.82
CA TYR A 209 5.37 23.73 -25.19
C TYR A 209 5.28 25.02 -26.01
N VAL A 210 6.05 25.06 -27.09
CA VAL A 210 5.89 26.07 -28.15
C VAL A 210 5.03 25.45 -29.25
N PRO A 211 3.88 26.05 -29.61
CA PRO A 211 3.04 25.53 -30.70
C PRO A 211 3.78 25.54 -32.05
N LEU A 212 3.66 24.46 -32.84
CA LEU A 212 4.40 24.32 -34.11
C LEU A 212 4.11 25.48 -35.09
N GLN A 213 2.85 25.87 -35.23
CA GLN A 213 2.41 27.03 -36.03
C GLN A 213 3.07 28.34 -35.60
N GLN A 214 3.39 28.51 -34.32
CA GLN A 214 4.12 29.68 -33.83
C GLN A 214 5.59 29.65 -34.28
N VAL A 215 6.23 28.48 -34.25
CA VAL A 215 7.60 28.31 -34.77
C VAL A 215 7.65 28.63 -36.28
N LEU A 216 6.65 28.17 -37.03
CA LEU A 216 6.52 28.47 -38.46
C LEU A 216 6.29 29.97 -38.71
N ALA A 217 5.48 30.63 -37.88
CA ALA A 217 5.25 32.07 -37.97
C ALA A 217 6.52 32.88 -37.69
N TRP A 218 7.34 32.49 -36.70
CA TRP A 218 8.64 33.11 -36.46
C TRP A 218 9.59 32.92 -37.65
N ALA A 219 9.59 31.73 -38.26
CA ALA A 219 10.38 31.47 -39.45
C ALA A 219 9.95 32.33 -40.65
N ASP A 220 8.64 32.52 -40.86
CA ASP A 220 8.11 33.38 -41.93
C ASP A 220 8.43 34.87 -41.68
N ALA A 221 8.34 35.31 -40.43
CA ALA A 221 8.67 36.67 -40.02
C ALA A 221 10.19 36.93 -39.96
N ARG A 222 11.03 35.89 -40.12
CA ARG A 222 12.48 35.93 -39.87
C ARG A 222 12.84 36.47 -38.48
N ASP A 223 12.08 36.06 -37.47
CA ASP A 223 12.34 36.38 -36.07
C ASP A 223 13.38 35.41 -35.47
N ASP A 224 14.62 35.58 -35.90
CA ASP A 224 15.75 34.75 -35.47
C ASP A 224 15.98 34.86 -33.95
N ALA A 225 15.67 36.02 -33.37
CA ALA A 225 15.83 36.26 -31.94
C ALA A 225 14.85 35.42 -31.11
N ALA A 226 13.60 35.24 -31.55
CA ALA A 226 12.65 34.35 -30.91
C ALA A 226 13.10 32.88 -31.01
N LEU A 227 13.55 32.44 -32.18
CA LEU A 227 14.02 31.07 -32.42
C LEU A 227 15.22 30.71 -31.54
N VAL A 228 16.25 31.57 -31.51
CA VAL A 228 17.45 31.35 -30.68
C VAL A 228 17.09 31.35 -29.19
N ARG A 229 16.22 32.26 -28.75
CA ARG A 229 15.77 32.32 -27.34
C ARG A 229 15.02 31.06 -26.92
N ALA A 230 14.17 30.53 -27.80
CA ALA A 230 13.37 29.35 -27.49
C ALA A 230 14.19 28.05 -27.51
N PHE A 231 15.10 27.89 -28.48
CA PHE A 231 15.69 26.57 -28.78
C PHE A 231 17.22 26.51 -28.67
N GLY A 232 17.92 27.63 -28.55
CA GLY A 232 19.38 27.68 -28.61
C GLY A 232 20.07 26.84 -27.54
N GLY A 233 20.91 25.90 -27.97
CA GLY A 233 21.68 25.01 -27.08
C GLY A 233 20.83 24.02 -26.26
N ARG A 234 19.54 23.88 -26.54
CA ARG A 234 18.61 23.01 -25.80
C ARG A 234 18.21 21.80 -26.65
N PRO A 235 17.95 20.62 -26.06
CA PRO A 235 17.30 19.52 -26.77
C PRO A 235 15.84 19.89 -27.11
N VAL A 236 15.42 19.64 -28.35
CA VAL A 236 14.07 19.95 -28.84
C VAL A 236 13.35 18.67 -29.26
N LEU A 237 12.13 18.45 -28.77
CA LEU A 237 11.26 17.35 -29.21
C LEU A 237 10.02 17.92 -29.89
N LEU A 238 9.76 17.52 -31.12
CA LEU A 238 8.52 17.81 -31.85
C LEU A 238 7.57 16.61 -31.73
N GLY A 239 6.33 16.81 -31.29
CA GLY A 239 5.34 15.74 -31.22
C GLY A 239 3.91 16.24 -30.96
N PHE A 240 2.94 15.34 -30.98
CA PHE A 240 1.55 15.66 -30.70
C PHE A 240 1.32 15.95 -29.21
N VAL A 241 0.51 16.97 -28.94
CA VAL A 241 0.03 17.32 -27.59
C VAL A 241 -1.50 17.35 -27.51
N LEU A 242 -2.16 16.67 -28.47
CA LEU A 242 -3.60 16.59 -28.60
C LEU A 242 -4.21 15.71 -27.50
N PRO A 243 -5.47 15.98 -27.09
CA PRO A 243 -6.05 15.28 -25.97
C PRO A 243 -6.38 13.80 -26.20
N TYR A 244 -6.42 13.38 -27.46
CA TYR A 244 -6.88 12.06 -27.91
C TYR A 244 -5.80 11.26 -28.67
N GLU A 245 -4.58 11.80 -28.80
CA GLU A 245 -3.50 11.18 -29.58
C GLU A 245 -2.28 10.94 -28.69
N ASP A 246 -1.76 9.70 -28.73
CA ASP A 246 -0.58 9.25 -27.99
C ASP A 246 -0.54 9.71 -26.51
N ARG A 247 -1.51 9.22 -25.72
CA ARG A 247 -1.64 9.57 -24.30
C ARG A 247 -1.14 8.43 -23.42
N GLN A 248 -0.30 8.76 -22.44
CA GLN A 248 0.34 7.81 -21.55
C GLN A 248 -0.07 8.07 -20.09
N ARG A 249 -0.42 7.01 -19.36
CA ARG A 249 -0.66 7.12 -17.91
C ARG A 249 0.68 7.14 -17.19
N LEU A 250 0.90 8.20 -16.41
CA LEU A 250 2.15 8.46 -15.69
C LEU A 250 1.85 8.64 -14.19
N PRO A 251 2.86 8.47 -13.31
CA PRO A 251 2.69 8.66 -11.87
C PRO A 251 2.17 10.05 -11.47
N VAL A 252 2.59 11.09 -12.21
CA VAL A 252 2.21 12.48 -11.99
C VAL A 252 1.99 13.19 -13.33
N PRO A 253 1.11 14.21 -13.41
CA PRO A 253 0.88 14.95 -14.63
C PRO A 253 2.11 15.78 -15.00
N LEU A 254 2.54 15.68 -16.27
CA LEU A 254 3.70 16.41 -16.78
C LEU A 254 3.33 17.70 -17.51
N ALA A 255 2.12 17.82 -18.05
CA ALA A 255 1.66 19.00 -18.79
C ALA A 255 1.24 20.14 -17.86
N ALA A 256 1.69 21.37 -18.14
CA ALA A 256 1.28 22.56 -17.38
C ALA A 256 -0.12 23.08 -17.74
N TRP A 257 -0.61 22.75 -18.94
CA TRP A 257 -1.90 23.24 -19.47
C TRP A 257 -3.08 22.30 -19.20
N GLU A 258 -2.83 21.13 -18.61
CA GLU A 258 -3.84 20.13 -18.28
C GLU A 258 -3.75 19.76 -16.80
N GLU A 259 -4.89 19.80 -16.12
CA GLU A 259 -5.06 19.26 -14.78
C GLU A 259 -6.02 18.07 -14.88
N GLY A 260 -5.51 16.84 -14.79
CA GLY A 260 -6.37 15.66 -14.86
C GLY A 260 -5.67 14.32 -15.10
N GLU A 261 -6.47 13.25 -15.03
CA GLU A 261 -6.07 11.85 -15.19
C GLU A 261 -6.01 11.37 -16.65
N SER A 262 -6.24 12.25 -17.63
CA SER A 262 -6.38 11.94 -19.07
C SER A 262 -5.11 11.39 -19.74
N GLY A 263 -4.04 11.15 -18.97
CA GLY A 263 -2.71 10.80 -19.45
C GLY A 263 -1.94 12.03 -19.94
N SER A 264 -0.62 11.96 -19.90
CA SER A 264 0.25 12.98 -20.50
C SER A 264 0.57 12.62 -21.96
N PRO A 265 0.79 13.60 -22.85
CA PRO A 265 1.25 13.31 -24.22
C PRO A 265 2.56 12.50 -24.21
N GLY A 266 2.70 11.54 -25.13
CA GLY A 266 3.89 10.67 -25.23
C GLY A 266 5.18 11.44 -25.45
N VAL A 267 5.14 12.54 -26.20
CA VAL A 267 6.29 13.45 -26.37
C VAL A 267 6.81 13.99 -25.02
N LEU A 268 5.94 14.22 -24.03
CA LEU A 268 6.35 14.66 -22.69
C LEU A 268 7.04 13.54 -21.91
N LEU A 269 6.59 12.29 -22.10
CA LEU A 269 7.26 11.14 -21.52
C LEU A 269 8.68 11.01 -22.09
N HIS A 270 8.87 11.13 -23.41
CA HIS A 270 10.20 11.15 -24.03
C HIS A 270 11.06 12.30 -23.51
N ALA A 271 10.48 13.48 -23.33
CA ALA A 271 11.18 14.62 -22.74
C ALA A 271 11.58 14.37 -21.28
N GLN A 272 10.72 13.73 -20.48
CA GLN A 272 11.02 13.40 -19.08
C GLN A 272 12.08 12.30 -18.96
N ILE A 273 12.03 11.27 -19.82
CA ILE A 273 13.09 10.26 -19.92
C ILE A 273 14.42 10.95 -20.23
N LEU A 274 14.44 11.85 -21.22
CA LEU A 274 15.65 12.55 -21.61
C LEU A 274 16.18 13.44 -20.47
N ARG A 275 15.31 14.14 -19.73
CA ARG A 275 15.70 14.89 -18.50
C ARG A 275 16.39 13.98 -17.48
N GLY A 276 15.90 12.75 -17.30
CA GLY A 276 16.50 11.76 -16.40
C GLY A 276 17.83 11.21 -16.92
N LEU A 277 17.95 10.94 -18.22
CA LEU A 277 19.17 10.44 -18.83
C LEU A 277 20.31 11.49 -18.81
N LEU A 278 19.98 12.75 -19.04
CA LEU A 278 20.96 13.86 -19.05
C LEU A 278 21.33 14.38 -17.65
N ALA A 279 20.70 13.84 -16.61
CA ALA A 279 20.95 14.24 -15.23
C ALA A 279 22.21 13.61 -14.65
N ASP A 280 22.85 14.33 -13.73
CA ASP A 280 23.83 13.74 -12.82
C ASP A 280 23.18 12.62 -11.99
N GLY A 281 23.75 11.42 -12.07
CA GLY A 281 23.21 10.20 -11.46
C GLY A 281 22.23 9.40 -12.32
N GLY A 282 21.79 9.93 -13.47
CA GLY A 282 20.94 9.23 -14.43
C GLY A 282 19.53 8.90 -13.92
N LEU A 283 19.00 7.76 -14.38
CA LEU A 283 17.70 7.22 -13.95
C LEU A 283 17.77 6.65 -12.53
N ILE A 284 16.61 6.60 -11.86
CA ILE A 284 16.50 6.08 -10.50
C ILE A 284 16.76 4.57 -10.50
N SER A 285 17.71 4.16 -9.69
CA SER A 285 18.09 2.74 -9.56
C SER A 285 17.17 2.01 -8.57
N ARG A 286 16.92 0.72 -8.82
CA ARG A 286 16.21 -0.15 -7.88
C ARG A 286 17.19 -0.83 -6.94
N VAL A 287 16.87 -0.84 -5.64
CA VAL A 287 17.62 -1.62 -4.66
C VAL A 287 17.50 -3.12 -4.98
N SER A 288 18.59 -3.86 -4.77
CA SER A 288 18.61 -5.31 -4.99
C SER A 288 17.53 -6.02 -4.16
N PRO A 289 16.81 -7.02 -4.73
CA PRO A 289 15.83 -7.82 -4.00
C PRO A 289 16.38 -8.47 -2.72
N PHE A 290 17.69 -8.78 -2.67
CA PHE A 290 18.33 -9.33 -1.48
C PHE A 290 18.34 -8.37 -0.30
N VAL A 291 18.51 -7.06 -0.55
CA VAL A 291 18.47 -6.04 0.51
C VAL A 291 17.04 -5.90 1.03
N VAL A 292 16.04 -5.94 0.15
CA VAL A 292 14.62 -5.92 0.52
C VAL A 292 14.27 -7.14 1.38
N ALA A 293 14.73 -8.34 0.98
CA ALA A 293 14.57 -9.56 1.75
C ALA A 293 15.28 -9.48 3.12
N ALA A 294 16.50 -8.92 3.17
CA ALA A 294 17.22 -8.70 4.42
C ALA A 294 16.48 -7.74 5.35
N MET A 295 15.91 -6.66 4.83
CA MET A 295 15.05 -5.74 5.60
C MET A 295 13.81 -6.45 6.13
N GLY A 296 13.16 -7.30 5.33
CA GLY A 296 12.06 -8.15 5.77
C GLY A 296 12.47 -9.09 6.91
N ALA A 297 13.66 -9.71 6.81
CA ALA A 297 14.18 -10.56 7.88
C ALA A 297 14.47 -9.78 9.17
N VAL A 298 14.99 -8.56 9.08
CA VAL A 298 15.16 -7.67 10.25
C VAL A 298 13.80 -7.26 10.82
N ALA A 299 12.82 -6.92 9.98
CA ALA A 299 11.47 -6.58 10.40
C ALA A 299 10.77 -7.76 11.12
N ALA A 300 11.06 -9.00 10.72
CA ALA A 300 10.54 -10.20 11.38
C ALA A 300 11.03 -10.35 12.83
N LEU A 301 12.17 -9.74 13.20
CA LEU A 301 12.65 -9.74 14.59
C LEU A 301 11.71 -9.00 15.54
N LEU A 302 10.82 -8.15 15.03
CA LEU A 302 9.76 -7.53 15.82
C LEU A 302 8.81 -8.56 16.46
N TRP A 303 8.83 -9.83 16.04
CA TRP A 303 8.16 -10.94 16.71
C TRP A 303 8.55 -11.09 18.19
N PHE A 304 9.77 -10.68 18.57
CA PHE A 304 10.24 -10.79 19.96
C PHE A 304 9.76 -9.63 20.85
N VAL A 305 9.11 -8.62 20.27
CA VAL A 305 8.61 -7.44 21.00
C VAL A 305 7.21 -7.71 21.52
N THR A 306 7.08 -7.86 22.84
CA THR A 306 5.79 -8.02 23.54
C THR A 306 5.43 -6.72 24.24
N THR A 307 4.26 -6.15 23.91
CA THR A 307 3.84 -4.85 24.45
C THR A 307 2.34 -4.81 24.73
N GLY A 308 1.89 -3.82 25.51
CA GLY A 308 0.46 -3.51 25.64
C GLY A 308 -0.10 -2.90 24.36
N ALA A 309 -1.43 -2.92 24.21
CA ALA A 309 -2.12 -2.49 22.98
C ALA A 309 -1.77 -1.06 22.51
N VAL A 310 -1.62 -0.11 23.44
CA VAL A 310 -1.26 1.28 23.12
C VAL A 310 0.16 1.36 22.51
N TYR A 311 1.13 0.72 23.14
CA TYR A 311 2.51 0.71 22.65
C TYR A 311 2.63 -0.05 21.32
N PHE A 312 1.85 -1.11 21.11
CA PHE A 312 1.76 -1.80 19.82
C PHE A 312 1.35 -0.84 18.70
N MET A 313 0.31 -0.02 18.91
CA MET A 313 -0.13 0.96 17.90
C MET A 313 0.96 2.00 17.63
N LEU A 314 1.59 2.54 18.67
CA LEU A 314 2.64 3.56 18.54
C LEU A 314 3.88 3.01 17.81
N ILE A 315 4.36 1.83 18.17
CA ILE A 315 5.53 1.20 17.54
C ILE A 315 5.21 0.87 16.07
N SER A 316 4.02 0.35 15.79
CA SER A 316 3.61 0.03 14.42
C SER A 316 3.54 1.29 13.55
N ALA A 317 2.94 2.37 14.05
CA ALA A 317 2.87 3.65 13.36
C ALA A 317 4.26 4.26 13.13
N ALA A 318 5.12 4.25 14.16
CA ALA A 318 6.49 4.76 14.05
C ALA A 318 7.33 3.93 13.05
N PHE A 319 7.19 2.60 13.06
CA PHE A 319 7.89 1.71 12.14
C PHE A 319 7.49 1.95 10.68
N VAL A 320 6.19 2.01 10.39
CA VAL A 320 5.68 2.30 9.03
C VAL A 320 6.07 3.71 8.61
N GLY A 321 5.91 4.70 9.48
CA GLY A 321 6.28 6.08 9.21
C GLY A 321 7.78 6.25 8.91
N LEU A 322 8.64 5.56 9.67
CA LEU A 322 10.09 5.57 9.44
C LEU A 322 10.45 4.91 8.10
N LEU A 323 9.90 3.74 7.78
CA LEU A 323 10.15 3.07 6.49
C LEU A 323 9.71 3.95 5.32
N LEU A 324 8.54 4.58 5.43
CA LEU A 324 8.02 5.49 4.41
C LEU A 324 8.94 6.72 4.24
N ALA A 325 9.36 7.33 5.35
CA ALA A 325 10.26 8.49 5.32
C ALA A 325 11.62 8.14 4.71
N VAL A 326 12.22 7.03 5.10
CA VAL A 326 13.50 6.54 4.56
C VAL A 326 13.36 6.19 3.07
N SER A 327 12.32 5.48 2.67
CA SER A 327 12.06 5.15 1.26
C SER A 327 11.91 6.41 0.41
N THR A 328 11.16 7.41 0.89
CA THR A 328 10.95 8.68 0.18
C THR A 328 12.23 9.50 0.10
N LEU A 329 13.04 9.51 1.18
CA LEU A 329 14.34 10.17 1.20
C LEU A 329 15.32 9.51 0.22
N LEU A 330 15.42 8.18 0.20
CA LEU A 330 16.28 7.46 -0.74
C LEU A 330 15.83 7.67 -2.18
N LEU A 331 14.51 7.71 -2.43
CA LEU A 331 13.97 8.05 -3.73
C LEU A 331 14.42 9.47 -4.13
N ALA A 332 14.43 10.42 -3.19
CA ALA A 332 14.96 11.78 -3.34
C ALA A 332 16.49 11.84 -3.66
N TYR A 333 17.23 10.75 -3.46
CA TYR A 333 18.62 10.60 -3.86
C TYR A 333 18.84 9.68 -5.07
N GLY A 334 17.77 9.23 -5.72
CA GLY A 334 17.85 8.41 -6.94
C GLY A 334 17.88 6.90 -6.69
N LEU A 335 17.46 6.45 -5.52
CA LEU A 335 17.39 5.04 -5.14
C LEU A 335 15.98 4.65 -4.69
N HIS A 336 15.31 3.79 -5.45
CA HIS A 336 13.99 3.29 -5.07
C HIS A 336 14.10 2.06 -4.18
N LEU A 337 13.57 2.20 -2.95
CA LEU A 337 13.49 1.13 -1.96
C LEU A 337 12.02 0.73 -1.76
N PRO A 338 11.58 -0.43 -2.27
CA PRO A 338 10.26 -0.97 -1.98
C PRO A 338 10.22 -1.42 -0.51
N VAL A 339 9.23 -0.92 0.23
CA VAL A 339 9.14 -1.10 1.69
C VAL A 339 7.90 -1.84 2.13
N VAL A 340 6.91 -2.06 1.24
CA VAL A 340 5.64 -2.66 1.63
C VAL A 340 5.83 -4.09 2.15
N ALA A 341 6.69 -4.90 1.51
CA ALA A 341 7.01 -6.25 1.99
C ALA A 341 7.60 -6.25 3.42
N ALA A 342 8.55 -5.35 3.69
CA ALA A 342 9.19 -5.23 4.99
C ALA A 342 8.20 -4.71 6.05
N ALA A 343 7.38 -3.72 5.70
CA ALA A 343 6.33 -3.18 6.55
C ALA A 343 5.30 -4.26 6.92
N ALA A 344 4.77 -4.97 5.92
CA ALA A 344 3.81 -6.06 6.11
C ALA A 344 4.39 -7.17 7.00
N THR A 345 5.64 -7.57 6.77
CA THR A 345 6.33 -8.57 7.60
C THR A 345 6.42 -8.11 9.05
N GLY A 346 6.86 -6.88 9.30
CA GLY A 346 6.97 -6.34 10.66
C GLY A 346 5.62 -6.23 11.37
N LEU A 347 4.57 -5.79 10.68
CA LEU A 347 3.21 -5.69 11.22
C LEU A 347 2.63 -7.06 11.56
N VAL A 348 2.80 -8.06 10.69
CA VAL A 348 2.38 -9.44 10.96
C VAL A 348 3.16 -10.03 12.13
N ALA A 349 4.47 -9.79 12.21
CA ALA A 349 5.30 -10.27 13.30
C ALA A 349 4.87 -9.69 14.66
N LEU A 350 4.69 -8.36 14.74
CA LEU A 350 4.21 -7.68 15.95
C LEU A 350 2.78 -8.11 16.31
N GLY A 351 1.87 -8.06 15.34
CA GLY A 351 0.45 -8.35 15.54
C GLY A 351 0.23 -9.81 15.94
N GLY A 352 0.90 -10.74 15.26
CA GLY A 352 0.82 -12.17 15.55
C GLY A 352 1.32 -12.51 16.95
N ARG A 353 2.46 -11.94 17.38
CA ARG A 353 2.99 -12.18 18.72
C ARG A 353 2.04 -11.67 19.81
N ASN A 354 1.62 -10.40 19.71
CA ASN A 354 0.78 -9.78 20.73
C ASN A 354 -0.63 -10.40 20.75
N GLY A 355 -1.16 -10.79 19.58
CA GLY A 355 -2.43 -11.52 19.47
C GLY A 355 -2.39 -12.91 20.09
N LEU A 356 -1.29 -13.66 19.91
CA LEU A 356 -1.09 -14.96 20.56
C LEU A 356 -1.02 -14.81 22.08
N GLU A 357 -0.26 -13.84 22.58
CA GLU A 357 -0.13 -13.59 24.01
C GLU A 357 -1.47 -13.16 24.65
N ALA A 358 -2.20 -12.25 24.00
CA ALA A 358 -3.53 -11.86 24.44
C ALA A 358 -4.50 -13.05 24.46
N SER A 359 -4.46 -13.91 23.45
CA SER A 359 -5.28 -15.12 23.36
C SER A 359 -4.97 -16.12 24.47
N LEU A 360 -3.69 -16.34 24.77
CA LEU A 360 -3.26 -17.22 25.86
C LEU A 360 -3.71 -16.67 27.22
N LYS A 361 -3.52 -15.37 27.47
CA LYS A 361 -3.99 -14.70 28.70
C LYS A 361 -5.51 -14.82 28.87
N LEU A 362 -6.27 -14.67 27.79
CA LEU A 362 -7.73 -14.83 27.81
C LEU A 362 -8.16 -16.28 28.10
N ARG A 363 -7.50 -17.26 27.48
CA ARG A 363 -7.76 -18.69 27.73
C ARG A 363 -7.46 -19.08 29.17
N GLU A 364 -6.34 -18.61 29.70
CA GLU A 364 -5.95 -18.85 31.09
C GLU A 364 -6.95 -18.22 32.06
N ARG A 365 -7.36 -16.97 31.84
CA ARG A 365 -8.42 -16.32 32.64
C ARG A 365 -9.75 -17.08 32.60
N ARG A 366 -10.16 -17.60 31.44
CA ARG A 366 -11.39 -18.41 31.31
C ARG A 366 -11.25 -19.74 32.05
N ARG A 367 -10.10 -20.41 31.95
CA ARG A 367 -9.82 -21.66 32.66
C ARG A 367 -9.85 -21.46 34.18
N LEU A 368 -9.19 -20.41 34.69
CA LEU A 368 -9.23 -20.08 36.12
C LEU A 368 -10.66 -19.78 36.57
N ARG A 369 -11.43 -18.99 35.82
CA ARG A 369 -12.85 -18.76 36.13
C ARG A 369 -13.65 -20.06 36.17
N GLY A 370 -13.43 -20.99 35.23
CA GLY A 370 -14.12 -22.28 35.19
C GLY A 370 -13.76 -23.20 36.36
N VAL A 371 -12.48 -23.30 36.73
CA VAL A 371 -12.03 -24.18 37.83
C VAL A 371 -12.52 -23.70 39.19
N PHE A 372 -12.56 -22.38 39.42
CA PHE A 372 -13.00 -21.82 40.69
C PHE A 372 -14.50 -21.47 40.70
N SER A 373 -15.21 -21.64 39.58
CA SER A 373 -16.66 -21.49 39.49
C SER A 373 -17.33 -22.59 40.30
N GLY A 374 -18.00 -22.22 41.39
CA GLY A 374 -18.68 -23.16 42.30
C GLY A 374 -17.98 -23.33 43.67
N TYR A 375 -16.68 -23.02 43.77
CA TYR A 375 -15.94 -23.08 45.04
C TYR A 375 -15.79 -21.72 45.73
N VAL A 376 -15.94 -20.64 44.97
CA VAL A 376 -15.68 -19.28 45.44
C VAL A 376 -16.73 -18.34 44.84
N SER A 377 -17.25 -17.39 45.62
CA SER A 377 -18.26 -16.46 45.11
C SER A 377 -17.74 -15.61 43.94
N PRO A 378 -18.59 -15.18 42.99
CA PRO A 378 -18.16 -14.37 41.85
C PRO A 378 -17.44 -13.08 42.26
N ALA A 379 -17.82 -12.51 43.40
CA ALA A 379 -17.18 -11.33 43.98
C ALA A 379 -15.73 -11.60 44.41
N VAL A 380 -15.50 -12.67 45.17
CA VAL A 380 -14.15 -13.07 45.61
C VAL A 380 -13.30 -13.45 44.38
N MET A 381 -13.87 -14.17 43.41
CA MET A 381 -13.19 -14.50 42.14
C MET A 381 -12.69 -13.25 41.40
N GLN A 382 -13.52 -12.20 41.31
CA GLN A 382 -13.11 -10.95 40.65
C GLN A 382 -11.95 -10.29 41.40
N GLN A 383 -11.97 -10.29 42.73
CA GLN A 383 -10.89 -9.77 43.56
C GLN A 383 -9.60 -10.59 43.42
N ILE A 384 -9.69 -11.93 43.30
CA ILE A 384 -8.53 -12.81 43.02
C ILE A 384 -7.93 -12.49 41.65
N ILE A 385 -8.76 -12.43 40.60
CA ILE A 385 -8.32 -12.16 39.22
C ILE A 385 -7.73 -10.76 39.07
N ALA A 386 -8.26 -9.79 39.82
CA ALA A 386 -7.75 -8.42 39.84
C ALA A 386 -6.46 -8.28 40.66
N GLY A 387 -5.99 -9.33 41.34
CA GLY A 387 -4.85 -9.25 42.26
C GLY A 387 -5.10 -8.36 43.48
N GLN A 388 -6.38 -8.10 43.78
CA GLN A 388 -6.84 -7.22 44.85
C GLN A 388 -7.10 -7.95 46.16
N LEU A 389 -7.05 -9.29 46.17
CA LEU A 389 -7.10 -10.07 47.40
C LEU A 389 -5.77 -9.88 48.15
N ARG A 390 -5.66 -8.78 48.88
CA ARG A 390 -4.63 -8.64 49.90
C ARG A 390 -5.01 -9.62 51.00
N ALA A 391 -4.23 -10.69 51.13
CA ALA A 391 -4.22 -11.48 52.35
C ALA A 391 -3.62 -10.63 53.48
N GLU A 392 -4.31 -9.56 53.87
CA GLU A 392 -4.05 -8.94 55.16
C GLU A 392 -4.49 -9.97 56.19
N LEU A 393 -3.50 -10.62 56.81
CA LEU A 393 -3.65 -11.66 57.83
C LEU A 393 -4.33 -11.16 59.14
N GLY A 394 -5.02 -10.02 59.09
CA GLY A 394 -5.83 -9.48 60.18
C GLY A 394 -7.31 -9.56 59.82
N GLY A 395 -8.08 -10.34 60.58
CA GLY A 395 -9.54 -10.36 60.42
C GLY A 395 -10.17 -8.98 60.68
N GLU A 396 -11.18 -8.63 59.91
CA GLU A 396 -11.94 -7.38 60.05
C GLU A 396 -13.28 -7.64 60.76
N ARG A 397 -13.72 -6.74 61.65
CA ARG A 397 -15.07 -6.78 62.22
C ARG A 397 -16.05 -6.08 61.28
N LYS A 398 -16.97 -6.84 60.69
CA LYS A 398 -18.06 -6.31 59.84
C LYS A 398 -19.44 -6.67 60.40
N PHE A 399 -20.41 -5.80 60.18
CA PHE A 399 -21.81 -6.13 60.36
C PHE A 399 -22.27 -6.98 59.18
N VAL A 400 -22.66 -8.23 59.45
CA VAL A 400 -23.08 -9.21 58.44
C VAL A 400 -24.38 -9.87 58.86
N CYS A 401 -25.15 -10.34 57.88
CA CYS A 401 -26.26 -11.26 58.13
C CYS A 401 -25.83 -12.67 57.69
N VAL A 402 -26.01 -13.65 58.57
CA VAL A 402 -25.70 -15.05 58.26
C VAL A 402 -27.01 -15.79 58.06
N LEU A 403 -27.11 -16.48 56.94
CA LEU A 403 -28.24 -17.32 56.56
C LEU A 403 -27.78 -18.77 56.62
N PHE A 404 -28.52 -19.58 57.38
CA PHE A 404 -28.35 -21.02 57.40
C PHE A 404 -29.54 -21.62 56.69
N SER A 405 -29.32 -22.58 55.80
CA SER A 405 -30.40 -23.36 55.22
C SER A 405 -30.11 -24.83 55.34
N ASP A 406 -31.15 -25.63 55.55
CA ASP A 406 -31.02 -27.08 55.70
C ASP A 406 -32.23 -27.82 55.11
N ILE A 407 -32.01 -29.05 54.61
CA ILE A 407 -33.07 -29.85 53.99
C ILE A 407 -33.80 -30.64 55.08
N ARG A 408 -35.13 -30.49 55.17
CA ARG A 408 -35.90 -31.19 56.19
C ARG A 408 -35.98 -32.69 55.88
N GLY A 409 -35.77 -33.51 56.90
CA GLY A 409 -35.87 -34.97 56.80
C GLY A 409 -34.76 -35.62 55.95
N TYR A 410 -33.66 -34.91 55.69
CA TYR A 410 -32.56 -35.39 54.86
C TYR A 410 -31.95 -36.69 55.36
N THR A 411 -31.70 -36.84 56.66
CA THR A 411 -31.09 -38.05 57.24
C THR A 411 -31.88 -39.30 56.85
N THR A 412 -33.19 -39.31 57.12
CA THR A 412 -34.08 -40.43 56.77
C THR A 412 -34.14 -40.69 55.26
N ARG A 413 -34.05 -39.62 54.45
CA ARG A 413 -34.03 -39.74 52.99
C ARG A 413 -32.73 -40.32 52.45
N SER A 414 -31.61 -39.97 53.08
CA SER A 414 -30.27 -40.41 52.68
C SER A 414 -30.03 -41.90 52.93
N GLU A 415 -30.67 -42.48 53.95
CA GLU A 415 -30.59 -43.92 54.29
C GLU A 415 -31.14 -44.83 53.18
N GLY A 416 -32.04 -44.31 52.33
CA GLY A 416 -32.68 -45.05 51.24
C GLY A 416 -32.05 -44.83 49.85
N MET A 417 -30.98 -44.04 49.74
CA MET A 417 -30.38 -43.66 48.46
C MET A 417 -28.95 -44.21 48.31
N SER A 418 -28.52 -44.50 47.08
CA SER A 418 -27.10 -44.80 46.83
C SER A 418 -26.24 -43.53 47.02
N PRO A 419 -24.95 -43.66 47.38
CA PRO A 419 -24.02 -42.53 47.50
C PRO A 419 -23.98 -41.64 46.25
N GLU A 420 -24.03 -42.23 45.05
CA GLU A 420 -24.02 -41.48 43.79
C GLU A 420 -25.34 -40.71 43.58
N ALA A 421 -26.47 -41.34 43.92
CA ALA A 421 -27.79 -40.73 43.79
C ALA A 421 -27.99 -39.56 44.76
N ILE A 422 -27.52 -39.66 46.01
CA ILE A 422 -27.64 -38.58 47.00
C ILE A 422 -26.72 -37.40 46.67
N VAL A 423 -25.49 -37.67 46.19
CA VAL A 423 -24.57 -36.62 45.75
C VAL A 423 -25.11 -35.91 44.50
N GLY A 424 -25.65 -36.65 43.52
CA GLY A 424 -26.29 -36.05 42.35
C GLY A 424 -27.52 -35.19 42.72
N TYR A 425 -28.30 -35.63 43.69
CA TYR A 425 -29.43 -34.89 44.24
C TYR A 425 -29.00 -33.59 44.92
N LEU A 426 -28.00 -33.64 45.80
CA LEU A 426 -27.46 -32.47 46.49
C LEU A 426 -26.84 -31.47 45.52
N ASN A 427 -26.05 -31.93 44.55
CA ASN A 427 -25.43 -31.03 43.57
C ASN A 427 -26.46 -30.22 42.79
N ARG A 428 -27.58 -30.84 42.38
CA ARG A 428 -28.67 -30.16 41.68
C ARG A 428 -29.38 -29.13 42.56
N TYR A 429 -29.64 -29.49 43.83
CA TYR A 429 -30.23 -28.55 44.79
C TYR A 429 -29.31 -27.36 45.07
N PHE A 430 -28.02 -27.62 45.32
CA PHE A 430 -27.03 -26.57 45.57
C PHE A 430 -26.83 -25.68 44.36
N GLU A 431 -26.80 -26.20 43.14
CA GLU A 431 -26.65 -25.39 41.92
C GLU A 431 -27.73 -24.30 41.80
N ASP A 432 -29.00 -24.66 42.05
CA ASP A 432 -30.13 -23.73 42.01
C ASP A 432 -30.06 -22.69 43.14
N VAL A 433 -29.84 -23.14 44.39
CA VAL A 433 -29.89 -22.29 45.58
C VAL A 433 -28.68 -21.36 45.71
N VAL A 434 -27.49 -21.86 45.38
CA VAL A 434 -26.25 -21.07 45.39
C VAL A 434 -26.32 -19.93 44.38
N GLY A 435 -26.97 -20.15 43.22
CA GLY A 435 -27.21 -19.09 42.24
C GLY A 435 -28.04 -17.94 42.81
N LEU A 436 -29.10 -18.25 43.56
CA LEU A 436 -29.97 -17.26 44.18
C LEU A 436 -29.25 -16.47 45.29
N ILE A 437 -28.49 -17.16 46.15
CA ILE A 437 -27.70 -16.52 47.21
C ILE A 437 -26.72 -15.50 46.61
N HIS A 438 -25.99 -15.89 45.56
CA HIS A 438 -25.08 -14.98 44.87
C HIS A 438 -25.81 -13.83 44.15
N GLY A 439 -27.00 -14.08 43.61
CA GLY A 439 -27.83 -13.08 42.94
C GLY A 439 -28.24 -11.92 43.86
N HIS A 440 -28.41 -12.19 45.15
CA HIS A 440 -28.69 -11.19 46.19
C HIS A 440 -27.44 -10.65 46.89
N GLY A 441 -26.25 -10.93 46.36
CA GLY A 441 -24.98 -10.43 46.92
C GLY A 441 -24.47 -11.21 48.14
N GLY A 442 -25.04 -12.39 48.44
CA GLY A 442 -24.54 -13.30 49.46
C GLY A 442 -23.34 -14.11 48.98
N THR A 443 -22.49 -14.52 49.93
CA THR A 443 -21.34 -15.41 49.68
C THR A 443 -21.54 -16.70 50.48
N VAL A 444 -21.57 -17.85 49.80
CA VAL A 444 -21.57 -19.16 50.47
C VAL A 444 -20.19 -19.43 51.05
N THR A 445 -20.15 -19.76 52.34
CA THR A 445 -18.90 -19.89 53.11
C THR A 445 -18.55 -21.35 53.40
N CYS A 446 -19.54 -22.19 53.66
CA CYS A 446 -19.36 -23.64 53.73
C CYS A 446 -20.65 -24.39 53.43
N PHE A 447 -20.49 -25.64 52.99
CA PHE A 447 -21.54 -26.65 52.97
C PHE A 447 -21.32 -27.58 54.18
N MET A 448 -22.40 -27.89 54.91
CA MET A 448 -22.36 -28.70 56.13
C MET A 448 -23.31 -29.89 55.95
N GLY A 449 -22.91 -30.86 55.12
CA GLY A 449 -23.78 -31.95 54.71
C GLY A 449 -24.82 -31.47 53.71
N ASP A 450 -26.09 -31.48 54.11
CA ASP A 450 -27.25 -30.93 53.42
C ASP A 450 -27.48 -29.43 53.71
N GLY A 451 -26.76 -28.90 54.70
CA GLY A 451 -26.85 -27.49 55.09
C GLY A 451 -25.95 -26.55 54.28
N ILE A 452 -26.39 -25.30 54.15
CA ILE A 452 -25.64 -24.18 53.53
C ILE A 452 -25.47 -23.07 54.57
N MET A 453 -24.26 -22.53 54.71
CA MET A 453 -24.01 -21.27 55.42
C MET A 453 -23.61 -20.17 54.44
N ALA A 454 -24.43 -19.13 54.35
CA ALA A 454 -24.17 -17.96 53.52
C ALA A 454 -24.04 -16.69 54.36
N VAL A 455 -23.12 -15.82 53.98
CA VAL A 455 -22.88 -14.52 54.64
C VAL A 455 -23.21 -13.39 53.66
N PHE A 456 -24.01 -12.45 54.12
CA PHE A 456 -24.37 -11.22 53.42
C PHE A 456 -23.67 -10.04 54.10
N GLY A 457 -23.10 -9.12 53.32
CA GLY A 457 -22.30 -8.00 53.83
C GLY A 457 -20.79 -8.31 53.96
N ALA A 458 -20.34 -9.50 53.53
CA ALA A 458 -18.93 -9.84 53.37
C ALA A 458 -18.71 -10.77 52.15
N PRO A 459 -17.58 -10.66 51.41
CA PRO A 459 -16.50 -9.68 51.60
C PRO A 459 -16.89 -8.25 51.17
N ASN A 460 -17.90 -8.13 50.30
CA ASN A 460 -18.45 -6.86 49.83
C ASN A 460 -19.47 -6.33 50.84
N ALA A 461 -19.37 -5.05 51.18
CA ALA A 461 -20.37 -4.39 52.00
C ALA A 461 -21.71 -4.30 51.26
N LEU A 462 -22.81 -4.44 52.01
CA LEU A 462 -24.17 -4.20 51.55
C LEU A 462 -24.81 -3.18 52.48
N ASP A 463 -25.63 -2.27 51.94
CA ASP A 463 -26.32 -1.24 52.75
C ASP A 463 -27.26 -1.86 53.78
N ASN A 464 -27.90 -2.97 53.43
CA ASN A 464 -28.75 -3.74 54.34
C ASN A 464 -28.57 -5.26 54.13
N PRO A 465 -27.57 -5.88 54.79
CA PRO A 465 -27.30 -7.31 54.64
C PRO A 465 -28.48 -8.21 55.01
N CYS A 466 -29.27 -7.81 56.01
CA CYS A 466 -30.42 -8.59 56.47
C CYS A 466 -31.57 -8.59 55.45
N ALA A 467 -31.84 -7.45 54.81
CA ALA A 467 -32.86 -7.38 53.77
C ALA A 467 -32.48 -8.23 52.54
N ALA A 468 -31.20 -8.23 52.16
CA ALA A 468 -30.68 -9.06 51.08
C ALA A 468 -30.76 -10.56 51.42
N ALA A 469 -30.38 -10.96 52.64
CA ALA A 469 -30.51 -12.33 53.11
C ALA A 469 -31.97 -12.80 53.12
N PHE A 470 -32.89 -11.94 53.57
CA PHE A 470 -34.33 -12.25 53.59
C PHE A 470 -34.90 -12.40 52.18
N ALA A 471 -34.51 -11.53 51.24
CA ALA A 471 -34.91 -11.65 49.84
C ALA A 471 -34.38 -12.96 49.21
N ALA A 472 -33.13 -13.33 49.49
CA ALA A 472 -32.56 -14.60 49.06
C ALA A 472 -33.32 -15.79 49.64
N ALA A 473 -33.61 -15.80 50.94
CA ALA A 473 -34.38 -16.85 51.61
C ALA A 473 -35.77 -17.04 50.96
N ARG A 474 -36.47 -15.94 50.68
CA ARG A 474 -37.78 -15.98 50.02
C ARG A 474 -37.69 -16.59 48.63
N ASP A 475 -36.70 -16.18 47.84
CA ASP A 475 -36.53 -16.67 46.48
C ASP A 475 -36.06 -18.13 46.46
N MET A 476 -35.27 -18.56 47.45
CA MET A 476 -34.92 -19.97 47.66
C MET A 476 -36.16 -20.83 47.94
N LEU A 477 -37.03 -20.39 48.86
CA LEU A 477 -38.29 -21.08 49.17
C LEU A 477 -39.19 -21.18 47.93
N ALA A 478 -39.30 -20.09 47.16
CA ALA A 478 -40.07 -20.08 45.92
C ALA A 478 -39.48 -21.03 44.86
N ARG A 479 -38.15 -21.09 44.72
CA ARG A 479 -37.48 -21.99 43.78
C ARG A 479 -37.65 -23.45 44.18
N VAL A 480 -37.57 -23.79 45.47
CA VAL A 480 -37.84 -25.14 45.97
C VAL A 480 -39.29 -25.55 45.72
N ALA A 481 -40.25 -24.64 45.89
CA ALA A 481 -41.64 -24.91 45.52
C ALA A 481 -41.81 -25.22 44.03
N GLN A 482 -41.10 -24.49 43.15
CA GLN A 482 -41.09 -24.77 41.71
C GLN A 482 -40.40 -26.10 41.38
N PHE A 483 -39.30 -26.42 42.06
CA PHE A 483 -38.58 -27.67 41.91
C PHE A 483 -39.47 -28.87 42.26
N ASN A 484 -40.25 -28.76 43.33
CA ASN A 484 -41.23 -29.77 43.72
C ASN A 484 -42.36 -29.91 42.70
N ALA A 485 -42.83 -28.80 42.11
CA ALA A 485 -43.87 -28.82 41.08
C ALA A 485 -43.41 -29.45 39.74
N GLN A 486 -42.10 -29.47 39.49
CA GLN A 486 -41.49 -30.05 38.29
C GLN A 486 -41.02 -31.51 38.49
N ALA A 487 -41.09 -32.04 39.71
CA ALA A 487 -40.71 -33.40 40.02
C ALA A 487 -41.80 -34.41 39.55
N ALA A 488 -41.39 -35.64 39.26
CA ALA A 488 -42.33 -36.72 38.90
C ALA A 488 -43.33 -36.96 40.05
N ALA A 489 -44.55 -37.41 39.73
CA ALA A 489 -45.65 -37.56 40.70
C ALA A 489 -45.31 -38.44 41.92
N ASP A 490 -44.32 -39.34 41.80
CA ASP A 490 -43.88 -40.26 42.85
C ASP A 490 -42.67 -39.73 43.67
N ALA A 491 -42.17 -38.53 43.38
CA ALA A 491 -41.03 -37.95 44.10
C ALA A 491 -41.47 -37.26 45.39
N GLN A 492 -40.83 -37.59 46.52
CA GLN A 492 -41.07 -36.88 47.77
C GLN A 492 -40.69 -35.40 47.66
N PRO A 493 -41.56 -34.47 48.09
CA PRO A 493 -41.29 -33.03 48.03
C PRO A 493 -40.07 -32.68 48.89
N VAL A 494 -39.33 -31.68 48.44
CA VAL A 494 -38.19 -31.10 49.15
C VAL A 494 -38.69 -29.95 50.00
N GLU A 495 -38.40 -29.97 51.29
CA GLU A 495 -38.63 -28.84 52.18
C GLU A 495 -37.28 -28.33 52.70
N ILE A 496 -37.15 -27.02 52.82
CA ILE A 496 -35.95 -26.40 53.38
C ILE A 496 -36.33 -25.54 54.60
N GLY A 497 -35.50 -25.58 55.63
CA GLY A 497 -35.44 -24.54 56.65
C GLY A 497 -34.46 -23.46 56.20
N VAL A 498 -34.76 -22.19 56.49
CA VAL A 498 -33.89 -21.04 56.26
C VAL A 498 -33.96 -20.10 57.47
#